data_AF-V2XZN6-F1
#
_entry.id   AF-V2XZN6-F1
#
_cell.length_a   1.000
_cell.length_b   1.000
_cell.length_c   1.000
_cell.angle_alpha   90.00
_cell.angle_beta   90.00
_cell.angle_gamma   90.00
#
_symmetry.space_group_name_H-M   'P 1'
#
loop_
_entity.id
_entity.type
_entity.pdbx_description
1 polymer ?
#
loop_
_entity_poly.entity_id
_entity_poly.type
_entity_poly.pdbx_seq_one_letter_code
_entity_poly.pdbx_strand_id
1 'polypeptide(L)'
;MAGYMVCWPQDRWKEIKKAGDAGPIKVVYGSIHARMPTIASIKVGDVVFPVTYMQKHLYVMARLPVTHRERAFDYCMRELGTNHSALIPEGIALEHQADFIWTWDCRKFNCREAVPEGIKVIPKSQLVEKPHLEHQNPFNCCSQWAVWGEEGSSIEPRQLPDEVLPELCFGYPKSKEKPLKFTPNGSVLSSSLTATRRMSEETFKVFEGLFM
;
A
#
# COMPACT_ATOMS: atom_id res chain seq x y z
N MET A 1 -1.07 -13.51 -14.54
CA MET A 1 -1.66 -12.29 -13.97
C MET A 1 -2.69 -12.70 -12.94
N ALA A 2 -2.52 -12.30 -11.68
CA ALA A 2 -3.51 -12.47 -10.63
C ALA A 2 -4.01 -11.09 -10.13
N GLY A 3 -5.26 -11.03 -9.68
CA GLY A 3 -5.81 -9.88 -8.98
C GLY A 3 -5.58 -9.97 -7.47
N TYR A 4 -5.34 -8.84 -6.81
CA TYR A 4 -5.22 -8.74 -5.36
C TYR A 4 -6.10 -7.64 -4.81
N MET A 5 -6.83 -7.96 -3.75
CA MET A 5 -7.55 -6.99 -2.93
C MET A 5 -6.65 -6.55 -1.77
N VAL A 6 -6.45 -5.24 -1.63
CA VAL A 6 -5.69 -4.63 -0.53
C VAL A 6 -6.58 -3.59 0.15
N CYS A 7 -6.74 -3.68 1.46
CA CYS A 7 -7.57 -2.72 2.19
C CYS A 7 -6.85 -1.37 2.36
N TRP A 8 -7.51 -0.30 1.97
CA TRP A 8 -7.26 1.05 2.43
C TRP A 8 -8.26 1.40 3.54
N PRO A 9 -7.78 1.60 4.77
CA PRO A 9 -8.59 2.11 5.87
C PRO A 9 -9.34 3.40 5.49
N GLN A 10 -10.48 3.64 6.12
CA GLN A 10 -11.31 4.81 5.80
C GLN A 10 -10.60 6.15 5.99
N ASP A 11 -9.70 6.26 6.98
CA ASP A 11 -8.93 7.48 7.20
C ASP A 11 -7.92 7.72 6.08
N ARG A 12 -7.30 6.66 5.55
CA ARG A 12 -6.47 6.78 4.34
C ARG A 12 -7.25 7.34 3.15
N TRP A 13 -8.46 6.84 2.91
CA TRP A 13 -9.33 7.39 1.87
C TRP A 13 -9.70 8.86 2.14
N LYS A 14 -10.02 9.21 3.40
CA LYS A 14 -10.36 10.59 3.76
C LYS A 14 -9.20 11.57 3.52
N GLU A 15 -7.97 11.17 3.76
CA GLU A 15 -6.76 11.97 3.48
C GLU A 15 -6.64 12.24 1.97
N ILE A 16 -6.68 11.19 1.15
CA ILE A 16 -6.61 11.28 -0.32
C ILE A 16 -7.72 12.20 -0.86
N LYS A 17 -8.96 11.99 -0.39
CA LYS A 17 -10.11 12.81 -0.77
C LYS A 17 -9.93 14.28 -0.36
N LYS A 18 -9.43 14.54 0.85
CA LYS A 18 -9.20 15.90 1.35
C LYS A 18 -8.13 16.63 0.55
N ALA A 19 -7.11 15.90 0.08
CA ALA A 19 -6.06 16.44 -0.77
C ALA A 19 -6.52 16.70 -2.22
N GLY A 20 -7.73 16.29 -2.60
CA GLY A 20 -8.20 16.40 -3.99
C GLY A 20 -7.45 15.48 -4.95
N ASP A 21 -6.81 14.43 -4.43
CA ASP A 21 -6.02 13.50 -5.22
C ASP A 21 -6.91 12.47 -5.91
N ALA A 22 -7.13 12.68 -7.21
CA ALA A 22 -7.89 11.79 -8.09
C ALA A 22 -7.00 10.79 -8.84
N GLY A 23 -5.71 10.72 -8.52
CA GLY A 23 -4.75 9.86 -9.22
C GLY A 23 -4.22 10.44 -10.55
N PRO A 24 -3.81 9.59 -11.50
CA PRO A 24 -3.94 8.13 -11.49
C PRO A 24 -3.18 7.48 -10.32
N ILE A 25 -3.65 6.33 -9.83
CA ILE A 25 -2.94 5.60 -8.79
C ILE A 25 -1.57 5.15 -9.30
N LYS A 26 -0.51 5.44 -8.55
CA LYS A 26 0.85 5.03 -8.93
C LYS A 26 1.39 3.89 -8.10
N VAL A 27 1.07 3.85 -6.81
CA VAL A 27 1.71 2.94 -5.84
C VAL A 27 0.73 2.42 -4.81
N VAL A 28 0.97 1.18 -4.38
CA VAL A 28 0.36 0.59 -3.18
C VAL A 28 1.48 0.08 -2.27
N TYR A 29 1.41 0.46 -1.00
CA TYR A 29 2.35 0.01 0.02
C TYR A 29 1.79 -1.16 0.83
N GLY A 30 2.70 -2.01 1.33
CA GLY A 30 2.37 -3.06 2.29
C GLY A 30 3.37 -3.12 3.43
N SER A 31 2.87 -3.57 4.58
CA SER A 31 3.59 -3.63 5.85
C SER A 31 3.16 -4.86 6.67
N ILE A 32 3.66 -4.98 7.89
CA ILE A 32 3.27 -6.00 8.87
C ILE A 32 1.95 -5.69 9.59
N HIS A 33 1.44 -4.46 9.45
CA HIS A 33 0.25 -4.02 10.17
C HIS A 33 -1.04 -4.48 9.49
N ALA A 34 -2.04 -4.89 10.28
CA ALA A 34 -3.37 -5.26 9.74
C ALA A 34 -4.04 -4.14 8.92
N ARG A 35 -3.72 -2.87 9.21
CA ARG A 35 -4.22 -1.68 8.50
C ARG A 35 -3.48 -1.40 7.19
N MET A 36 -2.32 -2.01 6.99
CA MET A 36 -1.52 -1.93 5.77
C MET A 36 -0.89 -3.31 5.57
N PRO A 37 -1.70 -4.30 5.13
CA PRO A 37 -1.28 -5.68 5.11
C PRO A 37 -0.09 -5.89 4.16
N THR A 38 0.63 -6.98 4.38
CA THR A 38 1.80 -7.29 3.56
C THR A 38 1.38 -7.55 2.12
N ILE A 39 2.12 -6.98 1.18
CA ILE A 39 1.94 -7.20 -0.27
C ILE A 39 3.08 -8.03 -0.85
N ALA A 40 3.85 -8.73 0.01
CA ALA A 40 5.04 -9.47 -0.42
C ALA A 40 4.76 -10.58 -1.44
N SER A 41 3.52 -11.07 -1.53
CA SER A 41 3.07 -12.08 -2.49
C SER A 41 2.77 -11.53 -3.90
N ILE A 42 2.58 -10.22 -4.04
CA ILE A 42 2.25 -9.56 -5.30
C ILE A 42 3.51 -9.48 -6.17
N LYS A 43 3.37 -9.74 -7.48
CA LYS A 43 4.48 -9.74 -8.44
C LYS A 43 4.23 -8.78 -9.59
N VAL A 44 5.29 -8.50 -10.34
CA VAL A 44 5.19 -7.82 -11.63
C VAL A 44 4.26 -8.61 -12.55
N GLY A 45 3.34 -7.92 -13.22
CA GLY A 45 2.29 -8.50 -14.06
C GLY A 45 1.01 -8.92 -13.32
N ASP A 46 0.91 -8.65 -12.01
CA ASP A 46 -0.34 -8.75 -11.25
C ASP A 46 -1.09 -7.41 -11.25
N VAL A 47 -2.35 -7.42 -10.78
CA VAL A 47 -3.17 -6.21 -10.63
C VAL A 47 -3.60 -6.06 -9.17
N VAL A 48 -3.52 -4.84 -8.64
CA VAL A 48 -3.93 -4.51 -7.28
C VAL A 48 -5.13 -3.59 -7.29
N PHE A 49 -6.10 -3.93 -6.44
CA PHE A 49 -7.30 -3.14 -6.20
C PHE A 49 -7.32 -2.70 -4.73
N PRO A 50 -6.98 -1.44 -4.45
CA PRO A 50 -7.25 -0.86 -3.15
C PRO A 50 -8.77 -0.80 -2.90
N VAL A 51 -9.21 -1.27 -1.74
CA VAL A 51 -10.62 -1.27 -1.36
C VAL A 51 -10.84 -0.56 -0.04
N THR A 52 -11.96 0.12 0.09
CA THR A 52 -12.38 0.74 1.34
C THR A 52 -13.80 0.29 1.67
N TYR A 53 -14.02 -0.15 2.90
CA TYR A 53 -15.36 -0.40 3.42
C TYR A 53 -15.86 0.83 4.15
N MET A 54 -16.92 1.46 3.65
CA MET A 54 -17.52 2.66 4.23
C MET A 54 -19.03 2.67 4.01
N GLN A 55 -19.79 3.32 4.90
CA GLN A 55 -21.25 3.41 4.78
C GLN A 55 -21.94 2.04 4.58
N LYS A 56 -21.38 0.98 5.19
CA LYS A 56 -21.83 -0.43 5.04
C LYS A 56 -21.63 -1.07 3.65
N HIS A 57 -20.93 -0.42 2.73
CA HIS A 57 -20.64 -0.96 1.41
C HIS A 57 -19.13 -1.09 1.17
N LEU A 58 -18.76 -2.04 0.29
CA LEU A 58 -17.39 -2.23 -0.16
C LEU A 58 -17.15 -1.47 -1.46
N TYR A 59 -16.13 -0.62 -1.47
CA TYR A 59 -15.76 0.19 -2.63
C TYR A 59 -14.39 -0.22 -3.14
N VAL A 60 -14.26 -0.32 -4.45
CA VAL A 60 -12.98 -0.42 -5.14
C VAL A 60 -12.55 0.99 -5.51
N MET A 61 -11.37 1.39 -5.06
CA MET A 61 -10.91 2.78 -5.16
C MET A 61 -10.15 3.04 -6.45
N ALA A 62 -9.37 2.06 -6.89
CA ALA A 62 -8.56 2.16 -8.11
C ALA A 62 -8.14 0.78 -8.60
N ARG A 63 -7.60 0.74 -9.80
CA ARG A 63 -6.97 -0.41 -10.45
C ARG A 63 -5.51 -0.05 -10.71
N LEU A 64 -4.58 -0.84 -10.20
CA LEU A 64 -3.14 -0.67 -10.41
C LEU A 64 -2.53 -1.91 -11.07
N PRO A 65 -2.23 -1.87 -12.38
CA PRO A 65 -1.35 -2.84 -13.02
C PRO A 65 0.08 -2.70 -12.50
N VAL A 66 0.62 -3.77 -11.92
CA VAL A 66 1.94 -3.76 -11.29
C VAL A 66 3.01 -4.01 -12.34
N THR A 67 3.85 -3.01 -12.57
CA THR A 67 5.03 -3.11 -13.45
C THR A 67 6.33 -3.25 -12.65
N HIS A 68 6.33 -2.80 -11.40
CA HIS A 68 7.51 -2.80 -10.54
C HIS A 68 7.17 -3.21 -9.11
N ARG A 69 8.16 -3.82 -8.44
CA ARG A 69 8.12 -4.15 -7.02
C ARG A 69 9.49 -3.92 -6.40
N GLU A 70 9.53 -3.13 -5.33
CA GLU A 70 10.76 -2.79 -4.62
C GLU A 70 10.49 -2.52 -3.13
N ARG A 71 11.53 -2.21 -2.35
CA ARG A 71 11.33 -1.78 -0.96
C ARG A 71 10.64 -0.42 -0.95
N ALA A 72 9.72 -0.22 0.00
CA ALA A 72 9.03 1.06 0.13
C ALA A 72 10.00 2.24 0.31
N PHE A 73 11.12 2.00 1.02
CA PHE A 73 12.19 2.98 1.18
C PHE A 73 12.79 3.43 -0.16
N ASP A 74 13.16 2.48 -1.02
CA ASP A 74 13.79 2.78 -2.32
C ASP A 74 12.84 3.59 -3.21
N TYR A 75 11.56 3.21 -3.23
CA TYR A 75 10.52 3.97 -3.93
C TYR A 75 10.38 5.40 -3.37
N CYS A 76 10.26 5.56 -2.04
CA CYS A 76 10.06 6.87 -1.43
C CYS A 76 11.26 7.80 -1.68
N MET A 77 12.48 7.30 -1.49
CA MET A 77 13.70 8.07 -1.76
C MET A 77 13.79 8.50 -3.24
N ARG A 78 13.37 7.64 -4.16
CA ARG A 78 13.43 7.89 -5.61
C ARG A 78 12.33 8.84 -6.08
N GLU A 79 11.08 8.61 -5.69
CA GLU A 79 9.90 9.34 -6.18
C GLU A 79 9.55 10.57 -5.34
N LEU A 80 9.66 10.45 -4.01
CA LEU A 80 9.24 11.50 -3.07
C LEU A 80 10.43 12.29 -2.52
N GLY A 81 11.65 11.76 -2.64
CA GLY A 81 12.88 12.43 -2.25
C GLY A 81 13.24 12.32 -0.77
N THR A 82 12.32 11.82 0.06
CA THR A 82 12.58 11.48 1.47
C THR A 82 12.01 10.10 1.80
N ASN A 83 12.22 9.59 3.01
CA ASN A 83 11.74 8.25 3.36
C ASN A 83 10.26 8.19 3.72
N HIS A 84 9.60 9.32 4.02
CA HIS A 84 8.19 9.37 4.45
C HIS A 84 7.82 8.28 5.49
N SER A 85 8.70 8.06 6.47
CA SER A 85 8.55 7.01 7.49
C SER A 85 8.48 5.56 6.95
N ALA A 86 8.92 5.29 5.72
CA ALA A 86 9.25 3.94 5.28
C ALA A 86 10.43 3.38 6.09
N LEU A 87 10.44 2.06 6.28
CA LEU A 87 11.50 1.39 7.05
C LEU A 87 12.85 1.61 6.38
N ILE A 88 13.76 2.25 7.11
CA ILE A 88 15.15 2.39 6.69
C ILE A 88 15.76 0.98 6.61
N PRO A 89 16.38 0.58 5.48
CA PRO A 89 17.03 -0.71 5.34
C PRO A 89 18.23 -0.87 6.28
N GLU A 90 18.51 -2.11 6.65
CA GLU A 90 19.72 -2.46 7.40
C GLU A 90 20.98 -1.92 6.73
N GLY A 91 21.88 -1.34 7.52
CA GLY A 91 23.10 -0.70 7.01
C GLY A 91 22.90 0.70 6.44
N ILE A 92 21.70 1.28 6.51
CA ILE A 92 21.43 2.67 6.07
C ILE A 92 21.11 3.56 7.28
N ALA A 93 21.59 4.80 7.24
CA ALA A 93 21.21 5.85 8.16
C ALA A 93 20.85 7.14 7.43
N LEU A 94 19.96 7.95 8.00
CA LEU A 94 19.52 9.23 7.46
C LEU A 94 19.90 10.37 8.39
N GLU A 95 20.51 11.43 7.87
CA GLU A 95 20.64 12.70 8.59
C GLU A 95 19.28 13.41 8.65
N HIS A 96 18.80 13.73 9.86
CA HIS A 96 17.49 14.31 10.09
C HIS A 96 17.54 15.82 10.38
N GLN A 97 16.38 16.48 10.31
CA GLN A 97 16.28 17.94 10.45
C GLN A 97 16.75 18.51 11.81
N ALA A 98 16.74 17.72 12.89
CA ALA A 98 17.23 18.15 14.20
C ALA A 98 18.68 17.70 14.48
N ASP A 99 19.48 17.62 13.41
CA ASP A 99 20.93 17.36 13.42
C ASP A 99 21.34 16.03 14.09
N PHE A 100 20.49 15.02 13.97
CA PHE A 100 20.78 13.65 14.38
C PHE A 100 20.76 12.70 13.19
N ILE A 101 21.53 11.61 13.27
CA ILE A 101 21.55 10.52 12.30
C ILE A 101 20.73 9.36 12.85
N TRP A 102 19.73 8.92 12.09
CA TRP A 102 18.83 7.83 12.47
C TRP A 102 19.12 6.58 11.64
N THR A 103 19.37 5.45 12.31
CA THR A 103 19.56 4.14 11.70
C THR A 103 18.28 3.29 11.66
N TRP A 104 18.32 2.22 10.86
CA TRP A 104 17.24 1.22 10.73
C TRP A 104 16.76 0.58 12.03
N ASP A 105 17.63 0.46 13.03
CA ASP A 105 17.35 -0.17 14.32
C ASP A 105 16.96 0.85 15.40
N CYS A 106 16.46 2.00 14.95
CA CYS A 106 15.99 3.10 15.77
C CYS A 106 17.05 3.80 16.63
N ARG A 107 18.35 3.53 16.43
CA ARG A 107 19.42 4.28 17.11
C ARG A 107 19.58 5.68 16.53
N LYS A 108 19.99 6.60 17.39
CA LYS A 108 20.24 8.01 17.07
C LYS A 108 21.68 8.35 17.42
N PHE A 109 22.35 9.03 16.50
CA PHE A 109 23.70 9.53 16.68
C PHE A 109 23.71 11.04 16.49
N ASN A 110 24.51 11.75 17.28
CA ASN A 110 24.63 13.21 17.23
C ASN A 110 25.66 13.70 16.20
N CYS A 111 26.49 12.80 15.65
CA CYS A 111 27.44 13.12 14.59
C CYS A 111 27.76 11.88 13.75
N ARG A 112 28.37 12.09 12.59
CA ARG A 112 28.68 11.03 11.63
C ARG A 112 29.77 10.09 12.13
N GLU A 113 30.72 10.61 12.90
CA GLU A 113 31.84 9.85 13.47
C GLU A 113 31.38 8.84 14.53
N ALA A 114 30.21 9.07 15.15
CA ALA A 114 29.62 8.15 16.11
C ALA A 114 28.86 7.00 15.45
N VAL A 115 28.59 7.07 14.14
CA VAL A 115 27.90 6.02 13.40
C VAL A 115 28.88 4.86 13.15
N PRO A 116 28.51 3.61 13.51
CA PRO A 116 29.35 2.44 13.27
C PRO A 116 29.84 2.31 11.81
N GLU A 117 31.08 1.80 11.66
CA GLU A 117 31.67 1.51 10.36
C GLU A 117 30.78 0.52 9.56
N GLY A 118 30.72 0.71 8.24
CA GLY A 118 29.88 -0.10 7.34
C GLY A 118 28.45 0.40 7.16
N ILE A 119 28.02 1.42 7.91
CA ILE A 119 26.71 2.05 7.72
C ILE A 119 26.80 3.18 6.68
N LYS A 120 25.95 3.11 5.66
CA LYS A 120 25.79 4.16 4.65
C LYS A 120 24.91 5.28 5.21
N VAL A 121 25.53 6.43 5.48
CA VAL A 121 24.81 7.65 5.87
C VAL A 121 24.38 8.42 4.62
N ILE A 122 23.07 8.65 4.47
CA ILE A 122 22.49 9.55 3.47
C ILE A 122 22.42 10.96 4.07
N PRO A 123 23.13 11.94 3.50
CA PRO A 123 23.18 13.27 4.05
C PRO A 123 21.88 14.03 3.85
N LYS A 124 21.60 15.00 4.73
CA LYS A 124 20.38 15.83 4.70
C LYS A 124 20.22 16.56 3.37
N SER A 125 21.33 16.95 2.74
CA SER A 125 21.34 17.60 1.43
C SER A 125 20.79 16.73 0.29
N GLN A 126 20.71 15.41 0.48
CA GLN A 126 20.08 14.49 -0.47
C GLN A 126 18.61 14.19 -0.15
N LEU A 127 18.10 14.62 1.01
CA LEU A 127 16.72 14.44 1.45
C LEU A 127 15.87 15.65 1.05
N VAL A 128 15.66 15.81 -0.24
CA VAL A 128 14.92 16.95 -0.81
C VAL A 128 13.56 16.48 -1.31
N GLU A 129 12.51 16.98 -0.66
CA GLU A 129 11.12 16.69 -1.02
C GLU A 129 10.84 16.97 -2.50
N LYS A 130 10.23 15.98 -3.17
CA LYS A 130 9.78 16.09 -4.55
C LYS A 130 8.27 16.27 -4.59
N PRO A 131 7.72 17.03 -5.56
CA PRO A 131 6.28 17.13 -5.74
C PRO A 131 5.65 15.75 -5.99
N HIS A 132 4.65 15.39 -5.21
CA HIS A 132 3.91 14.14 -5.34
C HIS A 132 2.45 14.31 -4.88
N LEU A 133 1.65 13.29 -5.12
CA LEU A 133 0.24 13.24 -4.75
C LEU A 133 0.06 12.48 -3.43
N GLU A 134 -1.01 12.79 -2.70
CA GLU A 134 -1.26 12.25 -1.37
C GLU A 134 -1.23 10.72 -1.34
N HIS A 135 -1.81 10.03 -2.33
CA HIS A 135 -1.84 8.56 -2.41
C HIS A 135 -0.43 7.93 -2.44
N GLN A 136 0.58 8.67 -2.91
CA GLN A 136 1.96 8.21 -2.98
C GLN A 136 2.65 8.24 -1.62
N ASN A 137 2.10 8.94 -0.62
CA ASN A 137 2.61 8.89 0.74
C ASN A 137 2.31 7.53 1.40
N PRO A 138 3.30 6.87 2.01
CA PRO A 138 3.02 5.82 2.98
C PRO A 138 2.18 6.38 4.13
N PHE A 139 1.10 5.70 4.49
CA PHE A 139 0.22 6.12 5.60
C PHE A 139 0.53 5.41 6.93
N ASN A 140 1.68 4.71 7.01
CA ASN A 140 2.10 4.00 8.20
C ASN A 140 3.64 3.91 8.31
N CYS A 141 4.15 3.83 9.53
CA CYS A 141 5.57 3.97 9.89
C CYS A 141 6.48 2.76 9.57
N CYS A 142 5.92 1.69 9.00
CA CYS A 142 6.63 0.43 8.79
C CYS A 142 6.47 -0.11 7.36
N SER A 143 6.27 0.76 6.37
CA SER A 143 6.08 0.32 4.98
C SER A 143 7.31 -0.45 4.50
N GLN A 144 7.11 -1.69 4.06
CA GLN A 144 8.18 -2.63 3.70
C GLN A 144 8.34 -2.78 2.20
N TRP A 145 7.21 -2.87 1.50
CA TRP A 145 7.15 -3.11 0.06
C TRP A 145 6.32 -2.02 -0.60
N ALA A 146 6.74 -1.63 -1.80
CA ALA A 146 5.96 -0.85 -2.74
C ALA A 146 5.77 -1.68 -4.00
N VAL A 147 4.53 -1.74 -4.49
CA VAL A 147 4.22 -2.17 -5.86
C VAL A 147 3.66 -0.98 -6.61
N TRP A 148 4.14 -0.75 -7.82
CA TRP A 148 3.81 0.47 -8.57
C TRP A 148 3.78 0.25 -10.08
N GLY A 149 3.18 1.22 -10.77
CA GLY A 149 3.09 1.28 -12.22
C GLY A 149 2.46 2.58 -12.71
N GLU A 150 2.58 2.83 -14.02
CA GLU A 150 2.15 4.09 -14.65
C GLU A 150 0.73 4.02 -15.23
N GLU A 151 0.17 2.83 -15.40
CA GLU A 151 -1.15 2.59 -16.02
C GLU A 151 -2.28 2.45 -14.98
N GLY A 152 -2.14 3.10 -13.84
CA GLY A 152 -3.19 3.10 -12.83
C GLY A 152 -4.42 3.90 -13.26
N SER A 153 -5.60 3.49 -12.77
CA SER A 153 -6.84 4.22 -12.99
C SER A 153 -6.93 5.49 -12.12
N SER A 154 -7.96 6.31 -12.36
CA SER A 154 -8.39 7.35 -11.41
C SER A 154 -8.77 6.73 -10.05
N ILE A 155 -8.54 7.52 -8.99
CA ILE A 155 -8.89 7.19 -7.61
C ILE A 155 -10.26 7.78 -7.30
N GLU A 156 -11.27 6.92 -7.20
CA GLU A 156 -12.65 7.29 -6.87
C GLU A 156 -13.43 6.06 -6.37
N PRO A 157 -14.44 6.26 -5.51
CA PRO A 157 -15.17 5.14 -4.93
C PRO A 157 -16.09 4.48 -5.97
N ARG A 158 -15.83 3.20 -6.29
CA ARG A 158 -16.70 2.37 -7.14
C ARG A 158 -17.34 1.29 -6.28
N GLN A 159 -18.64 1.42 -6.03
CA GLN A 159 -19.36 0.50 -5.15
C GLN A 159 -19.48 -0.87 -5.81
N LEU A 160 -19.12 -1.93 -5.07
CA LEU A 160 -19.50 -3.28 -5.44
C LEU A 160 -20.96 -3.52 -5.04
N PRO A 161 -21.80 -4.10 -5.92
CA PRO A 161 -23.16 -4.47 -5.56
C PRO A 161 -23.16 -5.42 -4.37
N ASP A 162 -24.03 -5.17 -3.38
CA ASP A 162 -24.09 -5.97 -2.14
C ASP A 162 -24.39 -7.44 -2.43
N GLU A 163 -25.19 -7.70 -3.48
CA GLU A 163 -25.59 -9.04 -3.96
C GLU A 163 -24.39 -9.88 -4.41
N VAL A 164 -23.33 -9.22 -4.90
CA VAL A 164 -22.13 -9.87 -5.44
C VAL A 164 -21.13 -10.19 -4.33
N LEU A 165 -21.17 -9.48 -3.19
CA LEU A 165 -20.21 -9.65 -2.10
C LEU A 165 -20.10 -11.10 -1.56
N PRO A 166 -21.21 -11.85 -1.38
CA PRO A 166 -21.16 -13.24 -0.94
C PRO A 166 -20.47 -14.18 -1.94
N GLU A 167 -20.43 -13.82 -3.22
CA GLU A 167 -19.85 -14.62 -4.30
C GLU A 167 -18.32 -14.41 -4.44
N LEU A 168 -17.79 -13.34 -3.84
CA LEU A 168 -16.37 -13.01 -3.92
C LEU A 168 -15.52 -14.02 -3.14
N CYS A 169 -14.62 -14.68 -3.87
CA CYS A 169 -13.74 -15.73 -3.39
C CYS A 169 -12.28 -15.36 -3.53
N PHE A 170 -11.48 -15.72 -2.52
CA PHE A 170 -10.07 -15.37 -2.46
C PHE A 170 -9.21 -16.49 -1.90
N GLY A 171 -8.04 -16.68 -2.48
CA GLY A 171 -7.06 -17.68 -2.10
C GLY A 171 -6.46 -18.37 -3.31
N TYR A 172 -5.46 -19.20 -3.07
CA TYR A 172 -4.92 -20.12 -4.07
C TYR A 172 -4.38 -21.37 -3.36
N PRO A 173 -4.48 -22.57 -3.95
CA PRO A 173 -5.20 -22.92 -5.19
C PRO A 173 -6.72 -22.80 -5.06
N LYS A 174 -7.47 -23.02 -6.16
CA LYS A 174 -8.95 -22.92 -6.20
C LYS A 174 -9.65 -23.67 -5.07
N SER A 175 -9.12 -24.84 -4.69
CA SER A 175 -9.63 -25.65 -3.57
C SER A 175 -9.46 -25.03 -2.17
N LYS A 176 -8.70 -23.94 -2.04
CA LYS A 176 -8.47 -23.21 -0.78
C LYS A 176 -9.04 -21.80 -0.80
N GLU A 177 -9.80 -21.45 -1.84
CA GLU A 177 -10.50 -20.17 -1.90
C GLU A 177 -11.51 -20.07 -0.75
N LYS A 178 -11.61 -18.87 -0.18
CA LYS A 178 -12.50 -18.54 0.92
C LYS A 178 -13.31 -17.32 0.56
N PRO A 179 -14.60 -17.26 0.93
CA PRO A 179 -15.42 -16.09 0.68
C PRO A 179 -15.03 -14.90 1.58
N LEU A 180 -15.70 -13.77 1.42
CA LEU A 180 -15.81 -12.78 2.49
C LEU A 180 -16.60 -13.37 3.67
N LYS A 181 -16.26 -12.94 4.88
CA LYS A 181 -17.06 -13.24 6.08
C LYS A 181 -17.96 -12.04 6.37
N PHE A 182 -19.15 -12.33 6.89
CA PHE A 182 -20.14 -11.33 7.23
C PHE A 182 -20.51 -11.42 8.70
N THR A 183 -20.88 -10.28 9.27
CA THR A 183 -21.51 -10.20 10.59
C THR A 183 -22.98 -10.63 10.50
N PRO A 184 -23.67 -10.93 11.63
CA PRO A 184 -25.08 -11.29 11.60
C PRO A 184 -26.02 -10.24 10.98
N ASN A 185 -25.58 -8.98 10.91
CA ASN A 185 -26.35 -7.89 10.30
C ASN A 185 -26.07 -7.67 8.80
N GLY A 186 -25.31 -8.56 8.17
CA GLY A 186 -24.96 -8.49 6.74
C GLY A 186 -23.74 -7.62 6.41
N SER A 187 -23.12 -6.94 7.38
CA SER A 187 -21.90 -6.16 7.13
C SER A 187 -20.68 -7.06 6.92
N VAL A 188 -19.77 -6.68 6.01
CA VAL A 188 -18.48 -7.38 5.82
C VAL A 188 -17.67 -7.33 7.11
N LEU A 189 -17.20 -8.48 7.57
CA LEU A 189 -16.40 -8.62 8.77
C LEU A 189 -15.00 -8.05 8.52
N SER A 190 -14.50 -7.21 9.43
CA SER A 190 -13.20 -6.52 9.29
C SER A 190 -12.04 -7.48 9.07
N SER A 191 -12.07 -8.67 9.67
CA SER A 191 -11.04 -9.71 9.47
C SER A 191 -10.92 -10.22 8.02
N SER A 192 -11.93 -9.98 7.17
CA SER A 192 -11.87 -10.25 5.73
C SER A 192 -11.04 -9.21 4.96
N LEU A 193 -10.74 -8.07 5.58
CA LEU A 193 -10.07 -6.91 4.98
C LEU A 193 -8.66 -6.67 5.56
N THR A 194 -8.28 -7.33 6.65
CA THR A 194 -6.99 -7.14 7.33
C THR A 194 -5.81 -7.86 6.67
N ALA A 195 -6.01 -8.44 5.49
CA ALA A 195 -4.99 -9.18 4.76
C ALA A 195 -5.07 -8.87 3.26
N THR A 196 -3.93 -8.91 2.59
CA THR A 196 -3.88 -8.92 1.12
C THR A 196 -4.44 -10.24 0.61
N ARG A 197 -5.49 -10.19 -0.21
CA ARG A 197 -6.21 -11.38 -0.66
C ARG A 197 -6.07 -11.53 -2.17
N ARG A 198 -5.46 -12.64 -2.60
CA ARG A 198 -5.44 -13.05 -4.01
C ARG A 198 -6.85 -13.44 -4.45
N MET A 199 -7.36 -12.83 -5.51
CA MET A 199 -8.69 -13.07 -6.04
C MET A 199 -8.75 -14.38 -6.81
N SER A 200 -9.91 -15.04 -6.79
CA SER A 200 -10.26 -16.05 -7.80
C SER A 200 -10.39 -15.40 -9.18
N GLU A 201 -10.42 -16.20 -10.25
CA GLU A 201 -10.60 -15.68 -11.60
C GLU A 201 -11.95 -14.98 -11.77
N GLU A 202 -13.01 -15.54 -11.16
CA GLU A 202 -14.36 -15.00 -11.19
C GLU A 202 -14.44 -13.67 -10.43
N THR A 203 -13.84 -13.60 -9.24
CA THR A 203 -13.73 -12.37 -8.44
C THR A 203 -12.94 -11.29 -9.17
N PHE A 204 -11.84 -11.68 -9.83
CA PHE A 204 -11.03 -10.76 -10.60
C PHE A 204 -11.80 -10.13 -11.76
N LYS A 205 -12.63 -10.91 -12.48
CA LYS A 205 -13.50 -10.39 -13.55
C LYS A 205 -14.51 -9.36 -13.04
N VAL A 206 -15.11 -9.60 -11.88
CA VAL A 206 -16.03 -8.64 -11.24
C VAL A 206 -15.32 -7.30 -11.00
N PHE A 207 -14.10 -7.34 -10.46
CA PHE A 207 -13.33 -6.12 -10.17
C PHE A 207 -12.86 -5.40 -11.44
N GLU A 208 -12.36 -6.14 -12.43
CA GLU A 208 -11.96 -5.55 -13.73
C GLU A 208 -13.16 -4.86 -14.42
N GLY A 209 -14.37 -5.44 -14.32
CA GLY A 209 -15.58 -4.87 -14.91
C GLY A 209 -15.97 -3.49 -14.37
N LEU A 210 -15.42 -3.06 -13.23
CA LEU A 210 -15.62 -1.70 -12.69
C LEU A 210 -14.79 -0.62 -13.42
N PHE A 211 -13.85 -1.02 -14.28
CA PHE A 211 -12.89 -0.15 -14.97
C PHE A 211 -12.96 -0.26 -16.49
N MET A 212 -14.00 -0.91 -17.02
CA MET A 212 -14.28 -1.02 -18.45
C MET A 212 -15.13 0.15 -18.95
#